data_AF-A0A936IS35-F1
#
_entry.id   AF-A0A936IS35-F1
#
_cell.length_a   1.000
_cell.length_b   1.000
_cell.length_c   1.000
_cell.angle_alpha   90.00
_cell.angle_beta   90.00
_cell.angle_gamma   90.00
#
_symmetry.space_group_name_H-M   'P 1'
#
loop_
_entity.id
_entity.type
_entity.pdbx_description
1 polymer ?
#
loop_
_entity_poly.entity_id
_entity_poly.type
_entity_poly.pdbx_seq_one_letter_code
_entity_poly.pdbx_strand_id
1 'polypeptide(L)' 'MTQILEAALAELAKLPPEEQDRVGRWLLEELRDEERWDGQFRGSQDALSKLGAEALADRAAGRTTPLNPDRL' A
#
# COMPACT_ATOMS: atom_id res chain seq x y z
N MET A 1 -22.21 -7.47 9.48
CA MET A 1 -21.00 -6.66 9.28
C MET A 1 -20.08 -6.95 10.47
N THR A 2 -18.78 -6.66 10.44
CA THR A 2 -17.93 -6.92 11.62
C THR A 2 -18.19 -5.85 12.68
N GLN A 3 -18.00 -6.18 13.97
CA GLN A 3 -18.24 -5.21 15.06
C GLN A 3 -17.40 -3.94 14.90
N ILE A 4 -16.17 -4.05 14.40
CA ILE A 4 -15.29 -2.91 14.17
C ILE A 4 -15.84 -2.01 13.06
N LEU A 5 -16.27 -2.59 11.93
CA LEU A 5 -16.79 -1.82 10.81
C LEU A 5 -18.12 -1.14 11.17
N GLU A 6 -18.98 -1.81 11.94
CA GLU A 6 -20.20 -1.22 12.49
C GLU A 6 -19.90 0.00 13.38
N ALA A 7 -18.96 -0.13 14.31
CA ALA A 7 -18.56 0.98 15.18
C ALA A 7 -17.98 2.16 14.38
N ALA A 8 -17.11 1.89 13.39
CA ALA A 8 -16.52 2.93 12.56
C ALA A 8 -17.59 3.71 11.76
N LEU A 9 -18.53 3.01 11.13
CA LEU A 9 -19.63 3.64 10.39
C LEU A 9 -20.56 4.43 11.32
N ALA A 10 -20.79 3.95 12.55
CA ALA A 10 -21.59 4.67 13.53
C ALA A 10 -20.95 6.00 13.96
N GLU A 11 -19.63 6.07 14.08
CA GLU A 11 -18.93 7.33 14.35
C GLU A 11 -18.96 8.27 13.13
N LEU A 12 -18.76 7.74 11.92
CA LEU A 12 -18.84 8.54 10.69
C LEU A 12 -20.24 9.14 10.48
N ALA A 13 -21.29 8.39 10.81
CA ALA A 13 -22.68 8.86 10.69
C ALA A 13 -23.03 10.04 11.62
N LYS A 14 -22.20 10.35 12.62
CA LYS A 14 -22.37 11.53 13.50
C LYS A 14 -21.84 12.82 12.88
N LEU A 15 -21.04 12.73 11.82
CA LEU A 15 -20.47 13.89 11.15
C LEU A 15 -21.54 14.67 10.36
N PRO A 16 -21.33 15.96 10.05
CA PRO A 16 -22.18 16.69 9.11
C PRO A 16 -22.21 16.01 7.73
N PRO A 17 -23.30 16.14 6.94
CA PRO A 17 -23.43 15.46 5.64
C PRO A 17 -22.26 15.69 4.68
N GLU A 18 -21.74 16.91 4.59
CA GLU A 18 -20.59 17.24 3.75
C GLU A 18 -19.33 16.44 4.15
N GLU A 19 -19.12 16.28 5.45
CA GLU A 19 -18.00 15.54 6.01
C GLU A 19 -18.17 14.03 5.82
N GLN A 20 -19.40 13.52 5.94
CA GLN A 20 -19.72 12.13 5.60
C GLN A 20 -19.40 11.83 4.13
N ASP A 21 -19.82 12.72 3.21
CA ASP A 21 -19.55 12.57 1.78
C ASP A 21 -18.06 12.67 1.46
N ARG A 22 -17.32 13.54 2.17
CA ARG A 22 -15.87 13.68 2.00
C ARG A 22 -15.15 12.40 2.40
N VAL A 23 -15.41 11.90 3.60
CA VAL A 23 -14.77 10.68 4.10
C VAL A 23 -15.21 9.44 3.32
N GLY A 24 -16.48 9.37 2.93
CA GLY A 24 -17.01 8.29 2.11
C GLY A 24 -16.33 8.21 0.74
N ARG A 25 -16.14 9.35 0.07
CA ARG A 25 -15.39 9.39 -1.21
C ARG A 25 -13.94 8.94 -1.04
N TRP A 26 -13.25 9.46 -0.02
CA TRP A 26 -11.88 9.06 0.27
C TRP A 26 -11.76 7.56 0.53
N LEU A 27 -12.65 6.98 1.36
CA LEU A 27 -12.61 5.54 1.67
C LEU A 27 -12.85 4.68 0.42
N LEU A 28 -13.77 5.09 -0.46
CA LEU A 28 -14.02 4.39 -1.72
C LEU A 28 -12.83 4.46 -2.68
N GLU A 29 -12.09 5.57 -2.69
CA GLU A 29 -10.86 5.70 -3.47
C GLU A 29 -9.76 4.78 -2.92
N GLU A 30 -9.55 4.77 -1.60
CA GLU A 30 -8.56 3.90 -0.95
C GLU A 30 -8.81 2.41 -1.25
N LEU A 31 -10.07 1.97 -1.18
CA LEU A 31 -10.43 0.58 -1.48
C LEU A 31 -10.16 0.19 -2.94
N ARG A 32 -10.33 1.13 -3.88
CA ARG A 32 -10.03 0.90 -5.30
C ARG A 32 -8.53 0.85 -5.54
N ASP A 33 -7.78 1.70 -4.87
CA ASP A 33 -6.31 1.69 -4.96
C ASP A 33 -5.75 0.40 -4.38
N GLU A 34 -6.27 -0.09 -3.26
CA GLU A 34 -5.88 -1.38 -2.68
C GLU A 34 -6.16 -2.55 -3.65
N GLU A 35 -7.35 -2.59 -4.27
CA GLU A 35 -7.68 -3.62 -5.26
C GLU A 35 -6.75 -3.57 -6.47
N ARG A 36 -6.41 -2.36 -6.94
CA ARG A 36 -5.46 -2.14 -8.03
C ARG A 36 -4.05 -2.61 -7.66
N TRP A 37 -3.59 -2.33 -6.44
CA TRP A 37 -2.30 -2.77 -5.95
C TRP A 37 -2.23 -4.28 -5.81
N ASP A 38 -3.24 -4.92 -5.22
CA ASP A 38 -3.33 -6.37 -5.10
C ASP A 38 -3.29 -7.06 -6.48
N GLY A 39 -4.02 -6.49 -7.46
CA GLY A 39 -3.93 -6.91 -8.86
C GLY A 39 -2.51 -6.83 -9.45
N GLN A 40 -1.84 -5.69 -9.30
CA GLN A 40 -0.48 -5.49 -9.81
C GLN A 40 0.54 -6.40 -9.12
N PHE A 41 0.46 -6.53 -7.79
CA PHE A 41 1.40 -7.34 -7.01
C PHE A 41 1.29 -8.82 -7.32
N ARG A 42 0.09 -9.36 -7.51
CA ARG A 42 -0.10 -10.76 -7.92
C ARG A 42 0.65 -11.11 -9.21
N GLY A 43 0.69 -10.19 -10.18
CA GLY A 43 1.39 -10.39 -11.45
C GLY A 43 2.90 -10.09 -11.42
N SER A 44 3.43 -9.55 -10.33
CA SER A 44 4.79 -9.00 -10.28
C SER A 44 5.86 -9.97 -9.75
N GLN A 45 5.48 -11.16 -9.26
CA GLN A 45 6.37 -12.05 -8.50
C GLN A 45 7.63 -12.46 -9.26
N ASP A 46 7.51 -12.79 -10.55
CA ASP A 46 8.66 -13.18 -11.37
C ASP A 46 9.62 -12.01 -11.60
N ALA A 47 9.08 -10.81 -11.86
CA ALA A 47 9.87 -9.60 -12.06
C ALA A 47 10.59 -9.20 -10.76
N LEU A 48 9.89 -9.22 -9.62
CA LEU A 48 10.48 -8.94 -8.31
C LEU A 48 11.55 -9.98 -7.94
N SER A 49 11.32 -11.26 -8.23
CA SER A 49 12.31 -12.33 -8.00
C SER A 49 13.56 -12.11 -8.83
N LYS A 50 13.41 -11.71 -10.10
CA LYS A 50 14.54 -11.38 -10.97
C LYS A 50 15.34 -10.19 -10.44
N LEU A 51 14.67 -9.10 -10.06
CA LEU A 51 15.32 -7.93 -9.47
C LEU A 51 16.06 -8.28 -8.17
N GLY A 52 15.46 -9.14 -7.33
CA GLY A 52 16.11 -9.64 -6.12
C GLY A 52 17.38 -10.45 -6.43
N ALA A 53 17.33 -11.34 -7.42
CA ALA A 53 18.48 -12.12 -7.84
C ALA A 53 19.60 -11.24 -8.41
N GLU A 54 19.26 -10.21 -9.19
CA GLU A 54 20.21 -9.22 -9.72
C GLU A 54 20.89 -8.46 -8.59
N ALA A 55 20.14 -7.97 -7.60
CA ALA A 55 20.70 -7.26 -6.45
C ALA A 55 21.65 -8.14 -5.62
N LEU A 56 21.32 -9.42 -5.44
CA LEU A 56 22.21 -10.38 -4.78
C LEU A 56 23.49 -10.63 -5.58
N ALA A 57 23.39 -10.76 -6.91
CA ALA A 57 24.53 -10.94 -7.79
C ALA A 57 25.45 -9.70 -7.78
N ASP A 58 24.88 -8.49 -7.78
CA ASP A 58 25.64 -7.24 -7.66
C ASP A 58 26.39 -7.16 -6.33
N ARG A 59 25.74 -7.55 -5.23
CA ARG A 59 26.39 -7.61 -3.92
C ARG A 59 27.54 -8.62 -3.91
N ALA A 60 27.32 -9.82 -4.44
CA ALA A 60 28.36 -10.86 -4.51
C ALA A 60 29.56 -10.43 -5.37
N ALA A 61 29.31 -9.63 -6.41
CA ALA A 61 30.35 -9.07 -7.26
C ALA A 61 31.01 -7.79 -6.70
N GLY A 62 30.65 -7.34 -5.50
CA GLY A 62 31.21 -6.13 -4.89
C GLY A 62 30.75 -4.83 -5.57
N ARG A 63 29.65 -4.86 -6.34
CA ARG A 63 29.09 -3.69 -7.04
C ARG A 63 28.13 -2.85 -6.18
N THR A 64 27.91 -3.23 -4.92
CA THR A 64 27.03 -2.50 -3.99
C THR A 64 27.82 -1.68 -2.99
N THR A 65 27.27 -0.53 -2.59
CA THR A 65 27.79 0.27 -1.48
C THR A 65 26.85 0.21 -0.27
N PRO A 66 27.36 0.39 0.96
CA PRO A 66 26.51 0.53 2.14
C PRO A 66 25.55 1.73 2.00
N LEU A 67 24.27 1.50 2.27
CA LEU A 67 23.28 2.56 2.35
C LEU A 67 23.52 3.41 3.61
N ASN A 68 23.63 4.72 3.45
CA ASN A 68 23.63 5.68 4.56
C ASN A 68 22.28 6.45 4.57
N PRO A 69 21.34 6.11 5.46
CA PRO A 69 20.03 6.76 5.51
C PRO A 69 20.08 8.27 5.79
N ASP A 70 21.09 8.76 6.50
CA ASP A 70 21.24 10.18 6.84
C ASP A 70 21.68 11.04 5.64
N ARG A 71 21.95 10.39 4.50
CA ARG A 71 22.37 11.03 3.24
C ARG A 71 21.40 10.79 2.08
N LEU A 72 20.19 10.31 2.38
CA LEU A 72 19.11 10.16 1.42
C LEU A 72 18.41 11.49 1.11
#